data_AF-A0ABD5S3J7-F1
#
_entry.id   AF-A0ABD5S3J7-F1
#
_cell.length_a   1.000
_cell.length_b   1.000
_cell.length_c   1.000
_cell.angle_alpha   90.00
_cell.angle_beta   90.00
_cell.angle_gamma   90.00
#
_symmetry.space_group_name_H-M   'P 1'
#
loop_
_entity.id
_entity.type
_entity.pdbx_description
1 polymer ?
#
loop_
_entity_poly.entity_id
_entity_poly.type
_entity_poly.pdbx_seq_one_letter_code
_entity_poly.pdbx_strand_id
1 'polypeptide(L)'
;ALNDRPTAFLSVSLSASDEATRAEAEGYVDEFLAETGWTPDATLAVAGAVPYTKYGFLKRLLMKRIVGKRGGDTDTSRDYEYTDWDAVDEFAAAFAVAADPTPIAE
;
A
#
# COMPACT_ATOMS: atom_id res chain seq x y z
N ALA A 1 -1.85 -2.14 23.75
CA ALA A 1 -2.90 -2.99 23.17
C ALA A 1 -2.52 -3.53 21.79
N LEU A 2 -2.25 -2.68 20.78
CA LEU A 2 -1.65 -3.11 19.51
C LEU A 2 -0.13 -3.34 19.62
N ASN A 3 0.59 -2.48 20.33
CA ASN A 3 2.04 -2.61 20.59
C ASN A 3 2.44 -3.90 21.34
N ASP A 4 1.48 -4.63 21.90
CA ASP A 4 1.72 -5.86 22.67
C ASP A 4 1.37 -7.12 21.87
N ARG A 5 1.16 -6.99 20.55
CA ARG A 5 0.78 -8.08 19.65
C ARG A 5 1.65 -8.04 18.39
N PRO A 6 1.95 -9.20 17.80
CA PRO A 6 2.53 -9.24 16.46
C PRO A 6 1.61 -8.52 15.49
N THR A 7 2.10 -7.47 14.85
CA THR A 7 1.32 -6.65 13.92
C THR A 7 2.15 -6.19 12.74
N ALA A 8 1.47 -6.09 11.58
CA ALA A 8 2.05 -5.54 10.37
C ALA A 8 1.17 -4.39 9.86
N PHE A 9 1.79 -3.39 9.26
CA PHE A 9 1.10 -2.25 8.66
C PHE A 9 1.38 -2.17 7.15
N LEU A 10 0.32 -2.21 6.35
CA LEU A 10 0.41 -1.97 4.91
C LEU A 10 -0.21 -0.61 4.59
N SER A 11 0.60 0.30 4.05
CA SER A 11 0.15 1.60 3.57
C SER A 11 -0.02 1.54 2.05
N VAL A 12 -1.26 1.74 1.59
CA VAL A 12 -1.61 1.66 0.17
C VAL A 12 -1.76 3.07 -0.39
N SER A 13 -0.88 3.46 -1.31
CA SER A 13 -0.96 4.78 -1.96
C SER A 13 -0.35 4.77 -3.35
N LEU A 14 -0.87 5.58 -4.28
CA LEU A 14 -0.26 5.72 -5.61
C LEU A 14 1.16 6.28 -5.56
N SER A 15 1.58 6.98 -4.50
CA SER A 15 2.96 7.45 -4.38
C SER A 15 3.97 6.28 -4.27
N ALA A 16 3.51 5.07 -3.96
CA ALA A 16 4.36 3.89 -3.97
C ALA A 16 4.53 3.23 -5.36
N SER A 17 3.91 3.76 -6.43
CA SER A 17 4.03 3.17 -7.79
C SER A 17 5.34 3.50 -8.49
N ASP A 18 6.03 4.55 -8.06
CA ASP A 18 7.21 5.08 -8.74
C ASP A 18 8.33 5.41 -7.75
N GLU A 19 9.57 5.17 -8.17
CA GLU A 19 10.77 5.44 -7.36
C GLU A 19 10.87 6.92 -6.93
N ALA A 20 10.46 7.84 -7.80
CA ALA A 20 10.53 9.28 -7.53
C ALA A 20 9.60 9.73 -6.39
N THR A 21 8.54 8.97 -6.10
CA THR A 21 7.55 9.26 -5.04
C THR A 21 7.61 8.27 -3.88
N ARG A 22 8.53 7.29 -3.93
CA ARG A 22 8.70 6.26 -2.90
C ARG A 22 8.89 6.84 -1.51
N ALA A 23 9.76 7.85 -1.38
CA ALA A 23 10.02 8.55 -0.13
C ALA A 23 8.78 9.26 0.44
N GLU A 24 7.87 9.74 -0.43
CA GLU A 24 6.59 10.32 0.02
C GLU A 24 5.69 9.25 0.63
N ALA A 25 5.62 8.07 -0.01
CA ALA A 25 4.82 6.95 0.49
C ALA A 25 5.34 6.42 1.86
N GLU A 26 6.65 6.37 2.03
CA GLU A 26 7.30 6.03 3.31
C GLU A 26 7.04 7.11 4.36
N GLY A 27 7.06 8.40 3.98
CA GLY A 27 6.69 9.49 4.86
C GLY A 27 5.28 9.38 5.44
N TYR A 28 4.31 8.88 4.65
CA TYR A 28 2.96 8.62 5.18
C TYR A 28 2.94 7.53 6.25
N VAL A 29 3.80 6.53 6.13
CA VAL A 29 3.96 5.49 7.16
C VAL A 29 4.51 6.11 8.43
N ASP A 30 5.60 6.86 8.32
CA ASP A 30 6.26 7.49 9.46
C ASP A 30 5.34 8.46 10.20
N GLU A 31 4.61 9.31 9.46
CA GLU A 31 3.64 10.25 10.03
C GLU A 31 2.52 9.52 10.78
N PHE A 32 1.94 8.47 10.17
CA PHE A 32 0.89 7.69 10.81
C PHE A 32 1.36 7.00 12.10
N LEU A 33 2.56 6.41 12.09
CA LEU A 33 3.12 5.76 13.27
C LEU A 33 3.47 6.76 14.38
N ALA A 34 3.99 7.94 14.01
CA ALA A 34 4.29 9.01 14.95
C ALA A 34 3.01 9.59 15.60
N GLU A 35 1.96 9.83 14.82
CA GLU A 35 0.70 10.37 15.33
C GLU A 35 -0.05 9.38 16.23
N THR A 36 0.01 8.09 15.90
CA THR A 36 -0.72 7.04 16.64
C THR A 36 0.06 6.47 17.83
N GLY A 37 1.39 6.61 17.84
CA GLY A 37 2.27 5.95 18.82
C GLY A 37 2.29 4.42 18.70
N TRP A 38 1.84 3.89 17.56
CA TRP A 38 1.85 2.46 17.26
C TRP A 38 3.19 2.05 16.66
N THR A 39 3.70 0.89 17.09
CA THR A 39 4.97 0.33 16.63
C THR A 39 4.75 -1.09 16.08
N PRO A 40 4.33 -1.23 14.81
CA PRO A 40 4.21 -2.54 14.17
C PRO A 40 5.57 -3.20 13.98
N ASP A 41 5.59 -4.53 13.94
CA ASP A 41 6.79 -5.34 13.72
C ASP A 41 7.27 -5.30 12.26
N ALA A 42 6.36 -5.04 11.33
CA ALA A 42 6.64 -4.94 9.92
C ALA A 42 5.79 -3.86 9.24
N THR A 43 6.38 -3.17 8.27
CA THR A 43 5.68 -2.16 7.45
C THR A 43 5.93 -2.39 5.96
N LEU A 44 4.94 -2.08 5.14
CA LEU A 44 5.06 -2.11 3.69
C LEU A 44 4.29 -0.94 3.06
N ALA A 45 4.99 -0.09 2.30
CA ALA A 45 4.36 0.86 1.40
C ALA A 45 4.19 0.21 0.02
N VAL A 46 2.94 0.12 -0.46
CA VAL A 46 2.60 -0.54 -1.73
C VAL A 46 1.64 0.33 -2.55
N ALA A 47 1.77 0.26 -3.87
CA ALA A 47 0.82 0.92 -4.75
C ALA A 47 -0.52 0.19 -4.76
N GLY A 48 -1.59 0.92 -5.05
CA GLY A 48 -2.95 0.36 -5.13
C GLY A 48 -3.45 0.27 -6.58
N ALA A 49 -4.77 0.18 -6.72
CA ALA A 49 -5.42 0.15 -8.03
C ALA A 49 -6.20 1.44 -8.33
N VAL A 50 -6.32 1.76 -9.63
CA VAL A 50 -7.24 2.78 -10.16
C VAL A 50 -8.29 2.09 -11.05
N PRO A 51 -9.40 1.60 -10.48
CA PRO A 51 -10.45 0.94 -11.25
C PRO A 51 -11.42 1.94 -11.91
N TYR A 52 -10.98 2.62 -12.98
CA TYR A 52 -11.80 3.63 -13.67
C TYR A 52 -13.14 3.11 -14.18
N THR A 53 -13.22 1.83 -14.57
CA THR A 53 -14.46 1.22 -15.08
C THR A 53 -15.55 1.18 -14.03
N LYS A 54 -15.18 1.09 -12.75
CA LYS A 54 -16.08 1.09 -11.59
C LYS A 54 -16.51 2.50 -11.17
N TYR A 55 -15.92 3.55 -11.74
CA TYR A 55 -16.24 4.94 -11.39
C TYR A 55 -17.34 5.51 -12.29
N GLY A 56 -18.27 6.26 -11.68
CA GLY A 56 -19.19 7.13 -12.42
C GLY A 56 -18.48 8.31 -13.10
N PHE A 57 -19.17 8.98 -14.02
CA PHE A 57 -18.60 10.03 -14.89
C PHE A 57 -17.82 11.12 -14.15
N LEU A 58 -18.40 11.70 -13.10
CA LEU A 58 -17.76 12.79 -12.34
C LEU A 58 -16.49 12.32 -11.61
N LYS A 59 -16.57 11.18 -10.92
CA LYS A 59 -15.41 10.58 -10.21
C LYS A 59 -14.31 10.22 -11.20
N ARG A 60 -14.67 9.69 -12.36
CA ARG A 60 -13.74 9.35 -13.44
C ARG A 60 -12.99 10.57 -13.95
N LEU A 61 -13.68 11.68 -14.20
CA LEU A 61 -13.06 12.94 -14.64
C LEU A 61 -12.10 13.52 -13.58
N LEU A 62 -12.51 13.49 -12.31
CA LEU A 62 -11.69 13.94 -11.19
C LEU A 62 -10.42 13.08 -11.05
N MET A 63 -10.57 11.76 -11.03
CA MET A 63 -9.45 10.83 -10.91
C MET A 63 -8.48 10.97 -12.08
N LYS A 64 -8.97 11.09 -13.32
CA LYS A 64 -8.13 11.35 -14.49
C LYS A 64 -7.26 12.60 -14.32
N ARG A 65 -7.81 13.67 -13.74
CA ARG A 65 -7.07 14.91 -13.49
C ARG A 65 -6.04 14.77 -12.37
N ILE A 66 -6.32 14.00 -11.32
CA ILE A 66 -5.38 13.75 -10.21
C ILE A 66 -4.23 12.88 -10.69
N VAL A 67 -4.54 11.74 -11.31
CA VAL A 67 -3.55 10.77 -11.80
C VAL A 67 -2.68 11.39 -12.91
N GLY A 68 -3.28 12.12 -13.85
CA GLY A 68 -2.54 12.78 -14.92
C GLY A 68 -1.57 13.87 -14.42
N LYS A 69 -1.86 14.56 -13.31
CA LYS A 69 -0.92 15.51 -12.69
C LYS A 69 0.30 14.83 -12.08
N ARG A 70 0.16 13.56 -11.70
CA ARG A 70 1.23 12.73 -11.12
C ARG A 70 1.94 11.87 -12.18
N GLY A 71 1.61 12.05 -13.46
CA GLY A 71 2.21 11.29 -14.56
C GLY A 71 1.66 9.87 -14.74
N GLY A 72 0.62 9.48 -13.99
CA GLY A 72 0.04 8.13 -14.10
C GLY A 72 -0.95 7.97 -15.25
N ASP A 73 -1.54 6.78 -15.36
CA ASP A 73 -2.42 6.43 -16.48
C ASP A 73 -3.78 7.15 -16.47
N THR A 74 -4.16 7.66 -17.64
CA THR A 74 -5.36 8.50 -17.80
C THR A 74 -6.37 7.96 -18.80
N ASP A 75 -6.14 6.77 -19.39
CA ASP A 75 -7.15 6.09 -20.18
C ASP A 75 -8.19 5.44 -19.26
N THR A 76 -9.28 6.16 -19.08
CA THR A 76 -10.36 5.79 -18.16
C THR A 76 -11.28 4.68 -18.68
N SER A 77 -10.97 4.06 -19.83
CA SER A 77 -11.73 2.94 -20.37
C SER A 77 -11.39 1.60 -19.73
N ARG A 78 -10.28 1.53 -18.97
CA ARG A 78 -9.77 0.32 -18.32
C ARG A 78 -9.40 0.57 -16.86
N ASP A 79 -9.18 -0.51 -16.15
CA ASP A 79 -8.65 -0.48 -14.78
C ASP A 79 -7.12 -0.62 -14.81
N TYR A 80 -6.46 0.01 -13.84
CA TYR A 80 -5.01 -0.09 -13.64
C TYR A 80 -4.73 -0.68 -12.27
N GLU A 81 -3.89 -1.71 -12.26
CA GLU A 81 -3.39 -2.35 -11.05
C GLU A 81 -1.91 -2.01 -10.95
N TYR A 82 -1.53 -1.29 -9.90
CA TYR A 82 -0.13 -0.96 -9.62
C TYR A 82 0.43 -1.77 -8.46
N THR A 83 -0.43 -2.51 -7.75
CA THR A 83 -0.02 -3.35 -6.62
C THR A 83 0.97 -4.41 -7.10
N ASP A 84 2.16 -4.43 -6.50
CA ASP A 84 3.08 -5.56 -6.60
C ASP A 84 2.58 -6.66 -5.66
N TRP A 85 1.77 -7.56 -6.22
CA TRP A 85 1.18 -8.66 -5.44
C TRP A 85 2.22 -9.68 -4.98
N ASP A 86 3.30 -9.88 -5.73
CA ASP A 86 4.39 -10.77 -5.34
C ASP A 86 5.06 -10.20 -4.08
N ALA A 87 5.35 -8.90 -4.03
CA ALA A 87 5.88 -8.24 -2.83
C ALA A 87 4.92 -8.29 -1.63
N VAL A 88 3.60 -8.20 -1.85
CA VAL A 88 2.59 -8.35 -0.79
C VAL A 88 2.57 -9.77 -0.25
N ASP A 89 2.63 -10.78 -1.13
CA ASP A 89 2.64 -12.19 -0.75
C ASP A 89 3.91 -12.54 0.03
N GLU A 90 5.08 -12.08 -0.43
CA GLU A 90 6.35 -12.24 0.27
C GLU A 90 6.31 -11.60 1.66
N PHE A 91 5.81 -10.36 1.75
CA PHE A 91 5.66 -9.65 3.02
C PHE A 91 4.71 -10.38 3.99
N ALA A 92 3.56 -10.82 3.50
CA ALA A 92 2.58 -11.53 4.31
C ALA A 92 3.12 -12.88 4.82
N ALA A 93 3.83 -13.63 3.97
CA ALA A 93 4.48 -14.88 4.35
C ALA A 93 5.57 -14.66 5.41
N ALA A 94 6.43 -13.65 5.22
CA ALA A 94 7.46 -13.30 6.18
C ALA A 94 6.86 -12.91 7.55
N PHE A 95 5.80 -12.10 7.55
CA PHE A 95 5.10 -11.73 8.78
C PHE A 95 4.43 -12.93 9.46
N ALA A 96 3.80 -13.84 8.71
CA ALA A 96 3.17 -15.03 9.26
C ALA A 96 4.18 -15.92 10.02
N VAL A 97 5.38 -16.10 9.45
CA VAL A 97 6.48 -16.84 10.12
C VAL A 97 6.96 -16.11 11.37
N ALA A 98 7.08 -14.78 11.33
CA ALA A 98 7.51 -14.00 12.48
C ALA A 98 6.45 -13.96 13.61
N ALA A 99 5.16 -14.00 13.26
CA ALA A 99 4.05 -13.89 14.19
C ALA A 99 3.71 -15.21 14.90
N ASP A 100 4.09 -16.36 14.33
CA ASP A 100 3.93 -17.69 14.96
C ASP A 100 5.30 -18.24 15.40
N PRO A 101 5.66 -18.13 16.69
CA PRO A 101 6.93 -18.63 17.21
C PRO A 101 6.95 -20.17 17.40
N THR A 102 5.91 -20.90 16.95
CA THR A 102 5.89 -22.36 17.06
C THR A 102 6.98 -22.96 16.16
N PRO A 103 7.97 -23.71 16.71
CA PRO A 103 8.98 -24.35 15.88
C PRO A 103 8.28 -25.34 14.95
N ILE A 104 8.59 -25.26 13.66
CA ILE A 104 8.16 -26.25 12.67
C ILE A 104 8.74 -27.59 13.11
N ALA A 105 7.90 -28.48 13.66
CA ALA A 105 8.32 -29.83 14.00
C ALA A 105 8.60 -30.58 12.68
N GLU A 106 9.83 -31.09 12.54
CA GLU A 106 10.24 -32.01 11.47
C GLU A 106 9.43 -33.31 11.47
#